data_AF-A0A7S2HHC7-F1
#
_entry.id   AF-A0A7S2HHC7-F1
#
_cell.length_a   1.000
_cell.length_b   1.000
_cell.length_c   1.000
_cell.angle_alpha   90.00
_cell.angle_beta   90.00
_cell.angle_gamma   90.00
#
_symmetry.space_group_name_H-M   'P 1'
#
loop_
_entity.id
_entity.type
_entity.pdbx_description
1 polymer ?
#
loop_
_entity_poly.entity_id
_entity_poly.type
_entity_poly.pdbx_seq_one_letter_code
_entity_poly.pdbx_strand_id
1 'polypeptide(L)'
;AFPELAASPSLALWASSRPTSACRAGGDVPVLPPEDAEEEQKRRKPTRYHLTRGDWLKFCTSIYLTLLEAERLFKCLADARGYVDLRAMFETLRETVEPDITLERFVVKVCAHYETIQKAFAAFAEDRSYLPSFPEPLLRWCGFRRLATALQVNSANATELWKVLTNSSDNFGVGEVGEDDGGGITLFAFERELSLWAPDSALAVLKEKICNRFGNLAEGQRMLQRRLSRPDDLSPRELEVRLRSAGIRQCDVDKALSTVSCKGGQMSLDATIDSMRAMKRTGGKTPCDLAKCSQASVRNQTQYVWDQLRAVQQDCLRPYDGRAEGSSLEAAIAQLAQRRTDKQDAQRLPDGDQNRFTESIRGAVQSSNSFRSKSFLHQAHRQVISLEKRWEAEAAAGSAVHSKAPR
;
A
#
# COMPACT_ATOMS: atom_id res chain seq x y z
N ALA A 1 -12.67 55.12 -9.98
CA ALA A 1 -13.29 54.44 -8.82
C ALA A 1 -12.78 53.00 -8.80
N PHE A 2 -12.00 52.67 -7.79
CA PHE A 2 -11.38 51.36 -7.46
C PHE A 2 -12.45 50.28 -7.13
N PRO A 3 -12.13 48.98 -6.92
CA PRO A 3 -10.80 48.41 -6.64
C PRO A 3 -10.41 47.08 -7.36
N GLU A 4 -9.09 46.92 -7.55
CA GLU A 4 -8.23 45.91 -6.89
C GLU A 4 -8.90 44.60 -6.41
N LEU A 5 -8.56 43.47 -7.04
CA LEU A 5 -8.72 42.14 -6.43
C LEU A 5 -7.40 41.37 -6.53
N ALA A 6 -6.86 41.16 -5.34
CA ALA A 6 -5.60 40.54 -5.01
C ALA A 6 -5.59 39.03 -5.29
N ALA A 7 -4.36 38.53 -5.45
CA ALA A 7 -4.01 37.12 -5.46
C ALA A 7 -4.47 36.40 -4.18
N SER A 8 -5.01 35.18 -4.33
CA SER A 8 -5.14 34.22 -3.23
C SER A 8 -4.01 33.18 -3.28
N PRO A 9 -3.23 33.04 -2.20
CA PRO A 9 -2.36 31.90 -1.95
C PRO A 9 -3.12 30.85 -1.13
N SER A 10 -3.09 29.58 -1.53
CA SER A 10 -3.66 28.50 -0.71
C SER A 10 -2.79 27.24 -0.78
N LEU A 11 -1.59 27.34 -0.19
CA LEU A 11 -0.72 26.22 0.19
C LEU A 11 -0.02 26.50 1.54
N ALA A 12 -0.73 27.13 2.47
CA ALA A 12 -0.24 27.39 3.83
C ALA A 12 -1.28 26.94 4.84
N LEU A 13 -1.41 25.63 5.04
CA LEU A 13 -2.20 25.04 6.13
C LEU A 13 -1.78 23.58 6.40
N TRP A 14 -0.47 23.27 6.37
CA TRP A 14 0.08 21.97 6.79
C TRP A 14 1.13 22.11 7.90
N ALA A 15 0.97 23.12 8.75
CA ALA A 15 1.72 23.22 10.00
C ALA A 15 0.73 23.14 11.17
N SER A 16 1.05 22.27 12.14
CA SER A 16 0.37 22.06 13.42
C SER A 16 -0.83 21.11 13.43
N SER A 17 -0.53 19.81 13.40
CA SER A 17 -1.28 18.82 14.17
C SER A 17 -0.32 17.69 14.58
N ARG A 18 0.35 17.86 15.72
CA ARG A 18 1.04 16.76 16.41
C ARG A 18 -0.01 16.01 17.24
N PRO A 19 -0.17 14.69 17.11
CA PRO A 19 -0.98 13.94 18.06
C PRO A 19 -0.25 13.88 19.40
N THR A 20 -0.81 14.53 20.42
CA THR A 20 -0.41 14.36 21.82
C THR A 20 -0.81 12.95 22.27
N SER A 21 0.15 12.03 22.21
CA SER A 21 0.05 10.69 22.80
C SER A 21 0.16 10.79 24.32
N ALA A 22 -0.97 10.83 25.02
CA ALA A 22 -1.03 10.75 26.47
C ALA A 22 -1.04 9.27 26.91
N CYS A 23 0.15 8.68 27.07
CA CYS A 23 0.35 7.53 27.95
C CYS A 23 1.72 7.69 28.63
N ARG A 24 1.77 8.27 29.82
CA ARG A 24 2.92 8.10 30.72
C ARG A 24 2.48 8.13 32.17
N ALA A 25 2.60 6.97 32.82
CA ALA A 25 2.55 6.83 34.26
C ALA A 25 3.74 7.57 34.91
N GLY A 26 3.45 8.15 36.07
CA GLY A 26 4.28 8.98 36.95
C GLY A 26 5.78 8.74 36.93
N GLY A 27 6.48 9.77 36.46
CA GLY A 27 7.88 10.04 36.71
C GLY A 27 8.14 11.45 36.20
N ASP A 28 8.27 12.41 37.11
CA ASP A 28 8.60 13.81 36.81
C ASP A 28 9.95 13.88 36.11
N VAL A 29 9.93 13.75 34.78
CA VAL A 29 11.05 14.09 33.91
C VAL A 29 10.88 15.57 33.59
N PRO A 30 11.84 16.44 33.97
CA PRO A 30 11.77 17.85 33.63
C PRO A 30 11.64 18.00 32.11
N VAL A 31 10.52 18.55 31.66
CA VAL A 31 10.29 18.91 30.27
C VAL A 31 11.24 20.05 29.94
N LEU A 32 12.34 19.74 29.26
CA LEU A 32 13.30 20.72 28.78
C LEU A 32 12.59 21.73 27.85
N PRO A 33 12.94 23.02 27.94
CA PRO A 33 12.37 24.05 27.07
C PRO A 33 12.69 23.73 25.59
N PRO A 34 11.77 24.06 24.66
CA PRO A 34 11.88 23.68 23.25
C PRO A 34 13.14 24.22 22.54
N GLU A 35 13.81 25.24 23.10
CA GLU A 35 15.03 25.81 22.55
C GLU A 35 16.24 24.86 22.65
N ASP A 36 16.30 24.00 23.66
CA ASP A 36 17.41 23.05 23.84
C ASP A 36 17.33 21.88 22.84
N ALA A 37 16.13 21.53 22.38
CA ALA A 37 15.92 20.43 21.43
C ALA A 37 16.46 20.75 20.02
N GLU A 38 16.35 22.00 19.58
CA GLU A 38 16.91 22.44 18.29
C GLU A 38 18.44 22.53 18.32
N GLU A 39 19.01 22.98 19.45
CA GLU A 39 20.47 22.99 19.63
C GLU A 39 21.05 21.58 19.64
N GLU A 40 20.38 20.62 20.27
CA GLU A 40 20.86 19.24 20.30
C GLU A 40 20.80 18.58 18.91
N GLN A 41 19.77 18.90 18.11
CA GLN A 41 19.73 18.50 16.69
C GLN A 41 20.88 19.12 15.87
N LYS A 42 21.27 20.37 16.15
CA LYS A 42 22.44 21.03 15.55
C LYS A 42 23.79 20.47 16.01
N ARG A 43 23.85 19.57 16.99
CA ARG A 43 25.10 18.93 17.42
C ARG A 43 25.25 17.49 16.94
N ARG A 44 24.17 16.85 16.46
CA ARG A 44 24.24 15.47 15.94
C ARG A 44 25.08 15.42 14.67
N LYS A 45 26.04 14.49 14.59
CA LYS A 45 26.82 14.28 13.37
C LYS A 45 25.92 13.67 12.28
N PRO A 46 26.08 14.04 10.99
CA PRO A 46 25.33 13.42 9.91
C PRO A 46 25.52 11.90 9.95
N THR A 47 24.41 11.16 10.01
CA THR A 47 24.47 9.69 9.92
C THR A 47 24.63 9.28 8.46
N ARG A 48 25.02 8.03 8.19
CA ARG A 48 25.14 7.49 6.82
C ARG A 48 23.83 7.49 6.01
N TYR A 49 22.70 7.77 6.66
CA TYR A 49 21.38 7.86 6.04
C TYR A 49 20.98 9.30 5.66
N HIS A 50 21.84 10.28 5.92
CA HIS A 50 21.61 11.67 5.52
C HIS A 50 22.17 11.89 4.12
N LEU A 51 21.29 12.20 3.17
CA LEU A 51 21.68 12.55 1.82
C LEU A 51 21.86 14.06 1.70
N THR A 52 23.01 14.46 1.14
CA THR A 52 23.20 15.82 0.65
C THR A 52 22.22 16.08 -0.50
N ARG A 53 21.98 17.35 -0.84
CA ARG A 53 21.17 17.69 -2.03
C ARG A 53 21.65 16.98 -3.30
N GLY A 54 22.96 16.91 -3.52
CA GLY A 54 23.52 16.24 -4.69
C GLY A 54 23.21 14.74 -4.71
N ASP A 55 23.39 14.06 -3.58
CA ASP A 55 23.15 12.62 -3.47
C ASP A 55 21.65 12.30 -3.51
N TRP A 56 20.81 13.17 -2.96
CA TRP A 56 19.36 13.08 -3.07
C TRP A 56 18.90 13.15 -4.52
N LEU A 57 19.41 14.10 -5.32
CA LEU A 57 19.03 14.20 -6.73
C LEU A 57 19.48 12.98 -7.53
N LYS A 58 20.67 12.44 -7.26
CA LYS A 58 21.14 11.18 -7.85
C LYS A 58 20.22 10.03 -7.47
N PHE A 59 19.85 9.92 -6.20
CA PHE A 59 18.91 8.92 -5.70
C PHE A 59 17.54 9.03 -6.38
N CYS A 60 16.94 10.22 -6.43
CA CYS A 60 15.66 10.45 -7.10
C CYS A 60 15.70 10.10 -8.59
N THR A 61 16.78 10.47 -9.28
CA THR A 61 16.96 10.14 -10.70
C THR A 61 17.05 8.62 -10.90
N SER A 62 17.64 7.89 -9.95
CA SER A 62 17.73 6.42 -10.01
C SER A 62 16.37 5.72 -9.88
N ILE A 63 15.41 6.36 -9.20
CA ILE A 63 14.01 5.90 -9.09
C ILE A 63 13.06 6.59 -10.07
N TYR A 64 13.62 7.20 -11.13
CA TYR A 64 12.88 7.81 -12.24
C TYR A 64 12.02 9.03 -11.87
N LEU A 65 12.32 9.72 -10.78
CA LEU A 65 11.74 11.03 -10.51
C LEU A 65 12.40 12.08 -11.42
N THR A 66 11.60 13.02 -11.92
CA THR A 66 12.14 14.17 -12.64
C THR A 66 12.94 15.06 -11.67
N LEU A 67 13.92 15.80 -12.20
CA LEU A 67 14.72 16.74 -11.39
C LEU A 67 13.82 17.74 -10.63
N LEU A 68 12.74 18.20 -11.27
CA LEU A 68 11.80 19.14 -10.66
C LEU A 68 11.04 18.52 -9.47
N GLU A 69 10.60 17.26 -9.59
CA GLU A 69 9.95 16.53 -8.50
C GLU A 69 10.93 16.25 -7.36
N ALA A 70 12.16 15.84 -7.69
CA ALA A 70 13.23 15.60 -6.73
C ALA A 70 13.54 16.87 -5.91
N GLU A 71 13.66 18.02 -6.56
CA GLU A 71 13.89 19.32 -5.90
C GLU A 71 12.72 19.75 -5.01
N ARG A 72 11.47 19.48 -5.43
CA ARG A 72 10.29 19.77 -4.62
C ARG A 72 10.25 18.89 -3.37
N LEU A 73 10.48 17.58 -3.53
CA LEU A 73 10.54 16.65 -2.40
C LEU A 73 11.68 17.01 -1.45
N PHE A 74 12.85 17.39 -1.97
CA PHE A 74 13.97 17.84 -1.15
C PHE A 74 13.57 19.01 -0.25
N LYS A 75 12.87 20.01 -0.78
CA LYS A 75 12.40 21.17 0.02
C LYS A 75 11.41 20.78 1.11
N CYS A 76 10.62 19.73 0.91
CA CYS A 76 9.66 19.25 1.90
C CYS A 76 10.29 18.34 2.97
N LEU A 77 11.38 17.64 2.62
CA LEU A 77 11.96 16.58 3.46
C LEU A 77 13.30 16.97 4.09
N ALA A 78 13.97 17.99 3.57
CA ALA A 78 15.26 18.42 4.10
C ALA A 78 15.09 19.01 5.50
N ASP A 79 15.98 18.61 6.40
CA ASP A 79 16.09 19.20 7.72
C ASP A 79 16.60 20.65 7.67
N ALA A 80 16.65 21.31 8.83
CA ALA A 80 17.17 22.68 8.95
C ALA A 80 18.65 22.84 8.49
N ARG A 81 19.37 21.73 8.30
CA ARG A 81 20.77 21.70 7.85
C ARG A 81 20.90 21.40 6.36
N GLY A 82 19.80 21.16 5.66
CA GLY A 82 19.79 20.86 4.23
C GLY A 82 20.18 19.41 3.90
N TYR A 83 19.88 18.46 4.79
CA TYR A 83 20.04 17.03 4.53
C TYR A 83 18.68 16.34 4.55
N VAL A 84 18.52 15.31 3.73
CA VAL A 84 17.35 14.42 3.79
C VAL A 84 17.73 13.16 4.55
N ASP A 85 17.12 12.92 5.70
CA ASP A 85 17.22 11.62 6.38
C ASP A 85 16.30 10.62 5.68
N LEU A 86 16.90 9.62 5.03
CA LEU A 86 16.16 8.57 4.32
C LEU A 86 15.17 7.84 5.23
N ARG A 87 15.49 7.63 6.51
CA ARG A 87 14.58 6.95 7.45
C ARG A 87 13.35 7.80 7.71
N ALA A 88 13.55 9.08 7.99
CA ALA A 88 12.46 10.02 8.21
C ALA A 88 11.62 10.21 6.94
N MET A 89 12.24 10.24 5.76
CA MET A 89 11.54 10.28 4.48
C MET A 89 10.67 9.02 4.29
N PHE A 90 11.22 7.82 4.45
CA PHE A 90 10.43 6.59 4.25
C PHE A 90 9.27 6.49 5.23
N GLU A 91 9.48 6.93 6.47
CA GLU A 91 8.42 7.01 7.47
C GLU A 91 7.34 8.03 7.04
N THR A 92 7.75 9.21 6.57
CA THR A 92 6.83 10.23 6.05
C THR A 92 6.05 9.71 4.84
N LEU A 93 6.71 9.02 3.91
CA LEU A 93 6.05 8.44 2.73
C LEU A 93 5.06 7.35 3.14
N ARG A 94 5.42 6.51 4.12
CA ARG A 94 4.54 5.50 4.69
C ARG A 94 3.30 6.15 5.30
N GLU A 95 3.47 7.20 6.08
CA GLU A 95 2.36 7.89 6.75
C GLU A 95 1.48 8.69 5.79
N THR A 96 2.06 9.34 4.77
CA THR A 96 1.34 10.33 3.96
C THR A 96 0.85 9.83 2.60
N VAL A 97 1.54 8.86 2.01
CA VAL A 97 1.30 8.47 0.62
C VAL A 97 0.93 6.99 0.49
N GLU A 98 1.07 6.19 1.55
CA GLU A 98 0.63 4.81 1.49
C GLU A 98 -0.91 4.76 1.31
N PRO A 99 -1.41 4.14 0.23
CA PRO A 99 -2.83 4.12 -0.05
C PRO A 99 -3.60 3.43 1.07
N ASP A 100 -4.82 3.90 1.35
CA ASP A 100 -5.72 3.26 2.30
C ASP A 100 -5.73 1.73 2.10
N ILE A 101 -5.34 1.02 3.15
CA ILE A 101 -5.30 -0.44 3.14
C ILE A 101 -6.67 -0.96 3.56
N THR A 102 -7.40 -1.48 2.58
CA THR A 102 -8.61 -2.29 2.80
C THR A 102 -8.25 -3.58 3.54
N LEU A 103 -9.18 -4.10 4.33
CA LEU A 103 -9.01 -5.37 5.06
C LEU A 103 -8.67 -6.55 4.12
N GLU A 104 -9.22 -6.60 2.92
CA GLU A 104 -8.84 -7.58 1.87
C GLU A 104 -7.35 -7.54 1.53
N ARG A 105 -6.83 -6.37 1.18
CA ARG A 105 -5.38 -6.20 0.92
C ARG A 105 -4.52 -6.54 2.12
N PHE A 106 -4.98 -6.21 3.32
CA PHE A 106 -4.31 -6.60 4.54
C PHE A 106 -4.19 -8.13 4.65
N VAL A 107 -5.29 -8.86 4.43
CA VAL A 107 -5.27 -10.33 4.47
C VAL A 107 -4.41 -10.94 3.38
N VAL A 108 -4.45 -10.40 2.16
CA VAL A 108 -3.53 -10.82 1.09
C VAL A 108 -2.07 -10.67 1.53
N LYS A 109 -1.71 -9.54 2.15
CA LYS A 109 -0.36 -9.32 2.69
C LYS A 109 -0.03 -10.31 3.81
N VAL A 110 -0.97 -10.58 4.73
CA VAL A 110 -0.81 -11.57 5.81
C VAL A 110 -0.50 -12.95 5.22
N CYS A 111 -1.34 -13.43 4.29
CA CYS A 111 -1.17 -14.74 3.66
C CYS A 111 0.11 -14.83 2.83
N ALA A 112 0.48 -13.76 2.10
CA ALA A 112 1.72 -13.74 1.32
C ALA A 112 2.98 -13.78 2.19
N HIS A 113 2.96 -13.13 3.36
CA HIS A 113 4.15 -13.01 4.22
C HIS A 113 4.28 -14.13 5.26
N TYR A 114 3.16 -14.66 5.77
CA TYR A 114 3.14 -15.64 6.86
C TYR A 114 2.56 -17.00 6.46
N GLU A 115 2.14 -17.17 5.20
CA GLU A 115 1.43 -18.33 4.64
C GLU A 115 0.01 -18.52 5.20
N THR A 116 -0.17 -18.46 6.52
CA THR A 116 -1.46 -18.63 7.18
C THR A 116 -1.74 -17.54 8.22
N ILE A 117 -3.03 -17.27 8.46
CA ILE A 117 -3.48 -16.27 9.45
C ILE A 117 -3.05 -16.68 10.87
N GLN A 118 -3.07 -17.98 11.19
CA GLN A 118 -2.67 -18.50 12.49
C GLN A 118 -1.17 -18.30 12.76
N LYS A 119 -0.33 -18.51 11.74
CA LYS A 119 1.12 -18.24 11.85
C LYS A 119 1.38 -16.76 12.11
N ALA A 120 0.67 -15.87 11.41
CA ALA A 120 0.76 -14.43 11.66
C ALA A 120 0.32 -14.06 13.08
N PHE A 121 -0.79 -14.61 13.56
CA PHE A 121 -1.26 -14.38 14.93
C PHE A 121 -0.24 -14.84 15.97
N ALA A 122 0.23 -16.09 15.86
CA ALA A 122 1.19 -16.67 16.80
C ALA A 122 2.52 -15.90 16.85
N ALA A 123 2.95 -15.30 15.73
CA ALA A 123 4.17 -14.50 15.69
C ALA A 123 4.09 -13.18 16.48
N PHE A 124 2.88 -12.65 16.72
CA PHE A 124 2.70 -11.33 17.34
C PHE A 124 1.82 -11.31 18.58
N ALA A 125 1.12 -12.41 18.87
CA ALA A 125 0.32 -12.57 20.09
C ALA A 125 1.22 -12.63 21.33
N GLU A 126 0.68 -12.16 22.45
CA GLU A 126 1.32 -12.31 23.75
C GLU A 126 0.94 -13.69 24.30
N ASP A 127 1.94 -14.53 24.52
CA ASP A 127 1.74 -15.79 25.23
C ASP A 127 1.56 -15.48 26.72
N ARG A 128 0.33 -15.70 27.22
CA ARG A 128 -0.04 -15.53 28.63
C ARG A 128 -0.30 -16.87 29.31
N SER A 129 0.23 -17.97 28.77
CA SER A 129 0.08 -19.32 29.33
C SER A 129 0.50 -19.47 30.80
N TYR A 130 1.26 -18.51 31.35
CA TYR A 130 1.64 -18.44 32.76
C TYR A 130 0.53 -17.90 33.70
N LEU A 131 -0.56 -17.33 33.18
CA LEU A 131 -1.69 -16.84 33.97
C LEU A 131 -2.85 -17.86 33.94
N PRO A 132 -3.26 -18.43 35.09
CA PRO A 132 -4.33 -19.44 35.16
C PRO A 132 -5.68 -18.97 34.61
N SER A 133 -5.92 -17.66 34.59
CA SER A 133 -7.20 -17.06 34.24
C SER A 133 -7.41 -16.84 32.73
N PHE A 134 -6.35 -16.92 31.92
CA PHE A 134 -6.42 -16.67 30.47
C PHE A 134 -5.51 -17.63 29.70
N PRO A 135 -5.96 -18.87 29.46
CA PRO A 135 -5.14 -19.88 28.78
C PRO A 135 -4.93 -19.59 27.29
N GLU A 136 -5.72 -18.69 26.69
CA GLU A 136 -5.63 -18.41 25.26
C GLU A 136 -4.70 -17.23 24.95
N PRO A 137 -3.81 -17.36 23.95
CA PRO A 137 -2.98 -16.25 23.49
C PRO A 137 -3.85 -15.13 22.92
N LEU A 138 -3.53 -13.89 23.30
CA LEU A 138 -4.26 -12.69 22.90
C LEU A 138 -3.37 -11.80 22.04
N LEU A 139 -3.90 -11.36 20.89
CA LEU A 139 -3.28 -10.32 20.10
C LEU A 139 -3.81 -8.98 20.59
N ARG A 140 -2.97 -8.18 21.24
CA ARG A 140 -3.30 -6.81 21.69
C ARG A 140 -2.94 -5.79 20.61
N TRP A 141 -3.37 -4.55 20.79
CA TRP A 141 -3.03 -3.44 19.88
C TRP A 141 -1.53 -3.33 19.61
N CYS A 142 -0.68 -3.48 20.64
CA CYS A 142 0.78 -3.47 20.48
C CYS A 142 1.27 -4.59 19.54
N GLY A 143 0.76 -5.82 19.71
CA GLY A 143 1.04 -6.95 18.83
C GLY A 143 0.56 -6.70 17.40
N PHE A 144 -0.68 -6.23 17.24
CA PHE A 144 -1.25 -5.91 15.93
C PHE A 144 -0.48 -4.78 15.22
N ARG A 145 -0.05 -3.73 15.93
CA ARG A 145 0.76 -2.65 15.36
C ARG A 145 2.11 -3.16 14.86
N ARG A 146 2.72 -4.13 15.53
CA ARG A 146 3.95 -4.79 15.03
C ARG A 146 3.67 -5.61 13.78
N LEU A 147 2.57 -6.37 13.75
CA LEU A 147 2.12 -7.10 12.54
C LEU A 147 1.89 -6.12 11.37
N ALA A 148 1.15 -5.04 11.60
CA ALA A 148 0.91 -4.00 10.61
C ALA A 148 2.22 -3.39 10.11
N THR A 149 3.16 -3.09 11.00
CA THR A 149 4.49 -2.57 10.63
C THR A 149 5.28 -3.59 9.80
N ALA A 150 5.27 -4.87 10.17
CA ALA A 150 5.92 -5.94 9.42
C ALA A 150 5.33 -6.10 8.01
N LEU A 151 4.01 -5.93 7.87
CA LEU A 151 3.31 -5.92 6.59
C LEU A 151 3.38 -4.59 5.84
N GLN A 152 4.14 -3.62 6.38
CA GLN A 152 4.24 -2.26 5.85
C GLN A 152 2.84 -1.68 5.71
N VAL A 153 2.17 -1.46 6.82
CA VAL A 153 0.87 -0.78 6.91
C VAL A 153 1.14 0.44 7.78
N ASN A 154 0.76 1.62 7.29
CA ASN A 154 0.89 2.85 8.05
C ASN A 154 0.05 2.83 9.35
N SER A 155 0.42 3.69 10.29
CA SER A 155 -0.16 3.73 11.64
C SER A 155 -1.66 4.10 11.63
N ALA A 156 -2.08 5.01 10.74
CA ALA A 156 -3.47 5.41 10.59
C ALA A 156 -4.35 4.23 10.11
N ASN A 157 -3.95 3.57 9.02
CA ASN A 157 -4.61 2.39 8.47
C ASN A 157 -4.62 1.24 9.48
N ALA A 158 -3.51 1.01 10.19
CA ALA A 158 -3.47 0.00 11.24
C ALA A 158 -4.51 0.29 12.33
N THR A 159 -4.67 1.56 12.71
CA THR A 159 -5.65 1.97 13.73
C THR A 159 -7.08 1.71 13.26
N GLU A 160 -7.41 2.07 12.02
CA GLU A 160 -8.74 1.82 11.44
C GLU A 160 -9.02 0.33 11.25
N LEU A 161 -8.05 -0.44 10.76
CA LEU A 161 -8.17 -1.91 10.64
C LEU A 161 -8.41 -2.55 12.01
N TRP A 162 -7.69 -2.09 13.04
CA TRP A 162 -7.87 -2.58 14.40
C TRP A 162 -9.26 -2.29 14.93
N LYS A 163 -9.76 -1.06 14.76
CA LYS A 163 -11.15 -0.70 15.12
C LYS A 163 -12.16 -1.63 14.43
N VAL A 164 -11.97 -1.92 13.14
CA VAL A 164 -12.88 -2.84 12.42
C VAL A 164 -12.83 -4.25 13.02
N LEU A 165 -11.63 -4.75 13.36
CA LEU A 165 -11.46 -6.07 13.96
C LEU A 165 -12.02 -6.15 15.38
N THR A 166 -11.86 -5.11 16.19
CA THR A 166 -12.32 -5.10 17.58
C THR A 166 -13.80 -4.77 17.71
N ASN A 167 -14.33 -3.83 16.91
CA ASN A 167 -15.75 -3.46 16.96
C ASN A 167 -16.64 -4.61 16.45
N SER A 168 -16.11 -5.47 15.58
CA SER A 168 -16.80 -6.71 15.16
C SER A 168 -16.81 -7.78 16.28
N SER A 169 -15.99 -7.60 17.32
CA SER A 169 -15.85 -8.52 18.45
C SER A 169 -16.79 -8.21 19.62
N ASP A 170 -17.59 -7.13 19.56
CA ASP A 170 -18.50 -6.66 20.61
C ASP A 170 -19.64 -7.64 20.99
N ASN A 171 -19.60 -8.90 20.52
CA ASN A 171 -20.62 -9.92 20.82
C ASN A 171 -20.13 -11.08 21.70
N PHE A 172 -18.89 -11.05 22.20
CA PHE A 172 -18.37 -12.04 23.16
C PHE A 172 -18.10 -11.37 24.50
N GLY A 173 -19.18 -11.00 25.17
CA GLY A 173 -19.14 -10.51 26.55
C GLY A 173 -18.58 -11.56 27.48
N VAL A 174 -17.40 -11.31 28.03
CA VAL A 174 -17.02 -11.78 29.36
C VAL A 174 -16.12 -10.70 30.00
N GLY A 175 -16.72 -9.89 30.88
CA GLY A 175 -16.02 -9.09 31.88
C GLY A 175 -15.91 -7.61 31.59
N GLU A 176 -16.77 -6.81 32.23
CA GLU A 176 -16.46 -5.42 32.58
C GLU A 176 -15.17 -5.43 33.43
N VAL A 177 -14.03 -5.07 32.84
CA VAL A 177 -12.82 -4.77 33.61
C VAL A 177 -12.10 -3.60 32.94
N GLY A 178 -12.15 -2.45 33.61
CA GLY A 178 -11.15 -1.37 33.59
C GLY A 178 -10.86 -0.70 32.24
N GLU A 179 -11.24 0.57 32.13
CA GLU A 179 -11.11 1.47 30.96
C GLU A 179 -9.69 1.67 30.35
N ASP A 180 -8.64 0.95 30.76
CA ASP A 180 -7.27 1.30 30.36
C ASP A 180 -6.42 0.14 29.79
N ASP A 181 -6.88 -1.11 29.87
CA ASP A 181 -6.08 -2.25 29.39
C ASP A 181 -6.65 -2.80 28.08
N GLY A 182 -6.56 -1.98 27.02
CA GLY A 182 -7.08 -2.23 25.66
C GLY A 182 -7.26 -3.71 25.31
N GLY A 183 -8.54 -4.09 25.13
CA GLY A 183 -8.97 -5.46 24.86
C GLY A 183 -8.18 -6.10 23.73
N GLY A 184 -7.78 -7.36 23.93
CA GLY A 184 -7.12 -8.17 22.91
C GLY A 184 -8.13 -8.98 22.10
N ILE A 185 -7.74 -9.40 20.90
CA ILE A 185 -8.52 -10.34 20.09
C ILE A 185 -7.91 -11.74 20.21
N THR A 186 -8.77 -12.76 20.38
CA THR A 186 -8.34 -14.16 20.40
C THR A 186 -7.99 -14.64 18.99
N LEU A 187 -7.26 -15.76 18.89
CA LEU A 187 -6.93 -16.37 17.60
C LEU A 187 -8.19 -16.65 16.78
N PHE A 188 -9.23 -17.20 17.43
CA PHE A 188 -10.49 -17.53 16.78
C PHE A 188 -11.19 -16.29 16.21
N ALA A 189 -11.27 -15.19 16.97
CA ALA A 189 -11.87 -13.95 16.48
C ALA A 189 -11.06 -13.35 15.32
N PHE A 190 -9.74 -13.32 15.45
CA PHE A 190 -8.85 -12.81 14.40
C PHE A 190 -8.95 -13.63 13.11
N GLU A 191 -8.92 -14.96 13.22
CA GLU A 191 -9.04 -15.86 12.07
C GLU A 191 -10.40 -15.74 11.40
N ARG A 192 -11.49 -15.68 12.18
CA ARG A 192 -12.84 -15.52 11.64
C ARG A 192 -12.95 -14.24 10.82
N GLU A 193 -12.53 -13.11 11.40
CA GLU A 193 -12.62 -11.82 10.72
C GLU A 193 -11.74 -11.76 9.48
N LEU A 194 -10.49 -12.22 9.53
CA LEU A 194 -9.61 -12.16 8.36
C LEU A 194 -9.98 -13.18 7.27
N SER A 195 -10.51 -14.35 7.64
CA SER A 195 -10.90 -15.38 6.66
C SER A 195 -12.04 -14.94 5.73
N LEU A 196 -12.90 -14.02 6.19
CA LEU A 196 -13.92 -13.38 5.36
C LEU A 196 -13.33 -12.61 4.18
N TRP A 197 -12.10 -12.11 4.33
CA TRP A 197 -11.42 -11.25 3.36
C TRP A 197 -10.24 -11.94 2.66
N ALA A 198 -10.03 -13.23 2.88
CA ALA A 198 -8.99 -14.00 2.21
C ALA A 198 -9.26 -14.13 0.70
N PRO A 199 -8.23 -13.99 -0.16
CA PRO A 199 -8.38 -13.98 -1.63
C PRO A 199 -8.95 -15.29 -2.22
N ASP A 200 -8.95 -16.39 -1.46
CA ASP A 200 -9.53 -17.67 -1.86
C ASP A 200 -10.59 -18.16 -0.86
N SER A 201 -11.32 -17.21 -0.25
CA SER A 201 -12.37 -17.59 0.69
C SER A 201 -13.43 -18.46 -0.02
N ALA A 202 -13.95 -19.45 0.69
CA ALA A 202 -15.01 -20.31 0.16
C ALA A 202 -16.22 -19.49 -0.31
N LEU A 203 -16.42 -18.30 0.27
CA LEU A 203 -17.43 -17.32 -0.13
C LEU A 203 -17.14 -16.66 -1.50
N ALA A 204 -15.87 -16.36 -1.80
CA ALA A 204 -15.45 -15.87 -3.11
C ALA A 204 -15.65 -16.94 -4.20
N VAL A 205 -15.23 -18.18 -3.94
CA VAL A 205 -15.43 -19.32 -4.85
C VAL A 205 -16.92 -19.58 -5.10
N LEU A 206 -17.73 -19.52 -4.04
CA LEU A 206 -19.19 -19.67 -4.15
C LEU A 206 -19.79 -18.56 -5.02
N LYS A 207 -19.40 -17.30 -4.78
CA LYS A 207 -19.83 -16.14 -5.56
C LYS A 207 -19.45 -16.28 -7.03
N GLU A 208 -18.22 -16.70 -7.34
CA GLU A 208 -17.76 -16.92 -8.70
C GLU A 208 -18.59 -18.00 -9.39
N LYS A 209 -18.81 -19.15 -8.73
CA LYS A 209 -19.63 -20.24 -9.28
C LYS A 209 -21.09 -19.83 -9.51
N ILE A 210 -21.67 -19.02 -8.62
CA ILE A 210 -23.02 -18.48 -8.81
C ILE A 210 -23.05 -17.54 -10.03
N CYS A 211 -22.10 -16.61 -10.14
CA CYS A 211 -22.01 -15.71 -11.30
C CYS A 211 -21.76 -16.47 -12.60
N ASN A 212 -20.89 -17.49 -12.61
CA ASN A 212 -20.59 -18.29 -13.80
C ASN A 212 -21.81 -19.10 -14.27
N ARG A 213 -22.69 -19.54 -13.36
CA ARG A 213 -23.89 -20.31 -13.72
C ARG A 213 -25.10 -19.45 -14.06
N PHE A 214 -25.25 -18.31 -13.42
CA PHE A 214 -26.45 -17.48 -13.53
C PHE A 214 -26.18 -16.09 -14.13
N GLY A 215 -24.99 -15.86 -14.68
CA GLY A 215 -24.55 -14.57 -15.22
C GLY A 215 -24.19 -13.54 -14.14
N ASN A 216 -25.02 -13.39 -13.11
CA ASN A 216 -24.76 -12.48 -12.00
C ASN A 216 -25.39 -12.95 -10.68
N LEU A 217 -24.95 -12.32 -9.58
CA LEU A 217 -25.37 -12.67 -8.22
C LEU A 217 -26.86 -12.43 -7.96
N ALA A 218 -27.47 -11.43 -8.61
CA ALA A 218 -28.90 -11.13 -8.43
C ALA A 218 -29.78 -12.17 -9.12
N GLU A 219 -29.41 -12.62 -10.31
CA GLU A 219 -30.06 -13.74 -11.00
C GLU A 219 -29.86 -15.05 -10.25
N GLY A 220 -28.65 -15.29 -9.73
CA GLY A 220 -28.37 -16.41 -8.84
C GLY A 220 -29.27 -16.42 -7.61
N GLN A 221 -29.42 -15.28 -6.92
CA GLN A 221 -30.34 -15.13 -5.80
C GLN A 221 -31.78 -15.46 -6.21
N ARG A 222 -32.32 -14.85 -7.27
CA ARG A 222 -33.69 -15.11 -7.73
C ARG A 222 -33.93 -16.58 -8.09
N MET A 223 -32.97 -17.22 -8.75
CA MET A 223 -33.08 -18.62 -9.16
C MET A 223 -32.99 -19.57 -7.96
N LEU A 224 -32.16 -19.26 -6.97
CA LEU A 224 -32.09 -20.01 -5.72
C LEU A 224 -33.36 -19.80 -4.89
N GLN A 225 -33.83 -18.57 -4.71
CA GLN A 225 -35.08 -18.24 -4.01
C GLN A 225 -36.29 -18.97 -4.62
N ARG A 226 -36.43 -19.01 -5.95
CA ARG A 226 -37.51 -19.77 -6.62
C ARG A 226 -37.50 -21.27 -6.32
N ARG A 227 -36.34 -21.82 -5.95
CA ARG A 227 -36.17 -23.24 -5.63
C ARG A 227 -36.21 -23.50 -4.13
N LEU A 228 -36.39 -22.48 -3.30
CA LEU A 228 -36.46 -22.58 -1.85
C LEU A 228 -37.89 -22.33 -1.40
N SER A 229 -38.45 -23.29 -0.67
CA SER A 229 -39.79 -23.14 -0.08
C SER A 229 -39.79 -22.17 1.10
N ARG A 230 -38.65 -21.98 1.76
CA ARG A 230 -38.39 -21.01 2.84
C ARG A 230 -36.95 -20.49 2.72
N PRO A 231 -36.74 -19.23 2.30
CA PRO A 231 -35.40 -18.67 2.11
C PRO A 231 -34.75 -18.18 3.42
N ASP A 232 -35.52 -18.07 4.50
CA ASP A 232 -35.10 -17.40 5.73
C ASP A 232 -34.25 -18.28 6.66
N ASP A 233 -34.41 -19.61 6.58
CA ASP A 233 -33.79 -20.57 7.51
C ASP A 233 -33.11 -21.73 6.76
N LEU A 234 -31.99 -21.46 6.08
CA LEU A 234 -31.26 -22.52 5.37
C LEU A 234 -30.21 -23.13 6.26
N SER A 235 -30.28 -24.45 6.43
CA SER A 235 -29.13 -25.21 6.92
C SER A 235 -28.05 -25.31 5.82
N PRO A 236 -26.75 -25.42 6.19
CA PRO A 236 -25.67 -25.59 5.22
C PRO A 236 -25.88 -26.75 4.25
N ARG A 237 -26.40 -27.87 4.76
CA ARG A 237 -26.71 -29.06 3.96
C ARG A 237 -27.84 -28.82 2.96
N GLU A 238 -28.89 -28.10 3.35
CA GLU A 238 -29.97 -27.76 2.42
C GLU A 238 -29.48 -26.83 1.32
N LEU A 239 -28.70 -25.80 1.67
CA LEU A 239 -28.11 -24.91 0.68
C LEU A 239 -27.19 -25.69 -0.28
N GLU A 240 -26.38 -26.61 0.24
CA GLU A 240 -25.51 -27.46 -0.58
C GLU A 240 -26.29 -28.34 -1.56
N VAL A 241 -27.31 -29.06 -1.08
CA VAL A 241 -28.17 -29.89 -1.94
C VAL A 241 -28.81 -29.06 -3.03
N ARG A 242 -29.23 -27.83 -2.72
CA ARG A 242 -29.88 -26.92 -3.68
C ARG A 242 -28.89 -26.34 -4.69
N LEU A 243 -27.71 -25.94 -4.26
CA LEU A 243 -26.62 -25.52 -5.15
C LEU A 243 -26.22 -26.66 -6.10
N ARG A 244 -26.14 -27.89 -5.57
CA ARG A 244 -25.89 -29.10 -6.36
C ARG A 244 -27.00 -29.36 -7.38
N SER A 245 -28.27 -29.17 -6.99
CA SER A 245 -29.43 -29.28 -7.89
C SER A 245 -29.47 -28.21 -8.98
N ALA A 246 -28.81 -27.07 -8.74
CA ALA A 246 -28.61 -25.99 -9.70
C ALA A 246 -27.36 -26.20 -10.60
N GLY A 247 -26.59 -27.25 -10.36
CA GLY A 247 -25.37 -27.57 -11.10
C GLY A 247 -24.11 -26.88 -10.59
N ILE A 248 -24.16 -26.26 -9.41
CA ILE A 248 -22.96 -25.78 -8.70
C ILE A 248 -22.43 -26.94 -7.87
N ARG A 249 -21.35 -27.56 -8.34
CA ARG A 249 -20.66 -28.69 -7.67
C ARG A 249 -19.33 -28.21 -7.07
N GLN A 250 -18.79 -28.97 -6.11
CA GLN A 250 -17.48 -28.72 -5.48
C GLN A 250 -17.39 -27.34 -4.80
N CYS A 251 -18.39 -26.97 -4.01
CA CYS A 251 -18.32 -25.77 -3.18
C CYS A 251 -18.41 -26.20 -1.73
N ASP A 252 -17.46 -25.76 -0.91
CA ASP A 252 -17.49 -26.00 0.53
C ASP A 252 -18.46 -25.00 1.16
N VAL A 253 -19.75 -25.37 1.15
CA VAL A 253 -20.84 -24.51 1.60
C VAL A 253 -20.78 -24.30 3.11
N ASP A 254 -20.38 -25.32 3.86
CA ASP A 254 -20.15 -25.21 5.29
C ASP A 254 -19.08 -24.16 5.59
N LYS A 255 -17.94 -24.18 4.89
CA LYS A 255 -16.89 -23.17 5.04
C LYS A 255 -17.31 -21.78 4.58
N ALA A 256 -18.11 -21.67 3.51
CA ALA A 256 -18.64 -20.38 3.06
C ALA A 256 -19.65 -19.80 4.06
N LEU A 257 -20.52 -20.63 4.63
CA LEU A 257 -21.51 -20.19 5.61
C LEU A 257 -20.88 -19.95 6.99
N SER A 258 -19.86 -20.70 7.38
CA SER A 258 -19.12 -20.45 8.61
C SER A 258 -18.41 -19.10 8.59
N THR A 259 -18.02 -18.61 7.41
CA THR A 259 -17.48 -17.24 7.30
C THR A 259 -18.56 -16.19 7.55
N VAL A 260 -19.81 -16.43 7.12
CA VAL A 260 -20.91 -15.46 7.26
C VAL A 260 -21.64 -15.58 8.61
N SER A 261 -21.61 -16.76 9.25
CA SER A 261 -22.42 -17.07 10.43
C SER A 261 -21.65 -16.89 11.73
N CYS A 262 -21.93 -15.79 12.41
CA CYS A 262 -21.34 -15.48 13.72
C CYS A 262 -21.81 -16.43 14.84
N LYS A 263 -22.87 -17.22 14.64
CA LYS A 263 -23.51 -18.01 15.71
C LYS A 263 -24.06 -19.36 15.26
N GLY A 264 -23.32 -20.15 14.46
CA GLY A 264 -23.62 -21.58 14.22
C GLY A 264 -25.09 -21.93 13.91
N GLY A 265 -25.84 -20.99 13.34
CA GLY A 265 -27.30 -21.00 13.27
C GLY A 265 -27.77 -20.96 11.82
N GLN A 266 -29.08 -21.16 11.64
CA GLN A 266 -29.73 -21.05 10.34
C GLN A 266 -29.50 -19.66 9.74
N MET A 267 -29.25 -19.66 8.43
CA MET A 267 -28.84 -18.48 7.68
C MET A 267 -29.86 -18.21 6.59
N SER A 268 -30.25 -16.95 6.45
CA SER A 268 -31.04 -16.56 5.28
C SER A 268 -30.13 -16.52 4.04
N LEU A 269 -30.68 -16.94 2.90
CA LEU A 269 -29.99 -16.81 1.62
C LEU A 269 -29.62 -15.35 1.36
N ASP A 270 -30.49 -14.43 1.76
CA ASP A 270 -30.33 -13.01 1.54
C ASP A 270 -29.15 -12.43 2.33
N ALA A 271 -28.96 -12.82 3.59
CA ALA A 271 -27.79 -12.45 4.37
C ALA A 271 -26.49 -12.99 3.74
N THR A 272 -26.52 -14.21 3.23
CA THR A 272 -25.36 -14.82 2.55
C THR A 272 -25.00 -14.07 1.26
N ILE A 273 -26.01 -13.74 0.44
CA ILE A 273 -25.83 -12.97 -0.80
C ILE A 273 -25.41 -11.53 -0.49
N ASP A 274 -25.95 -10.91 0.56
CA ASP A 274 -25.57 -9.57 0.96
C ASP A 274 -24.15 -9.50 1.50
N SER A 275 -23.65 -10.54 2.18
CA SER A 275 -22.23 -10.67 2.52
C SER A 275 -21.36 -10.78 1.26
N MET A 276 -21.76 -11.57 0.25
CA MET A 276 -21.06 -11.63 -1.04
C MET A 276 -21.09 -10.29 -1.80
N ARG A 277 -22.13 -9.47 -1.61
CA ARG A 277 -22.22 -8.10 -2.14
C ARG A 277 -21.39 -7.12 -1.31
N ALA A 278 -21.35 -7.27 0.01
CA ALA A 278 -20.56 -6.46 0.92
C ALA A 278 -19.06 -6.62 0.62
N MET A 279 -18.61 -7.83 0.26
CA MET A 279 -17.26 -8.06 -0.31
C MET A 279 -16.97 -7.19 -1.55
N LYS A 280 -17.99 -6.67 -2.24
CA LYS A 280 -17.84 -5.77 -3.41
C LYS A 280 -18.03 -4.29 -3.06
N ARG A 281 -18.69 -3.96 -1.95
CA ARG A 281 -19.16 -2.59 -1.64
C ARG A 281 -18.14 -1.71 -0.93
N THR A 282 -17.00 -2.22 -0.47
CA THR A 282 -15.85 -1.40 -0.08
C THR A 282 -15.10 -0.80 -1.28
N GLY A 283 -15.57 -1.06 -2.52
CA GLY A 283 -15.14 -0.41 -3.75
C GLY A 283 -16.31 0.05 -4.64
N GLY A 284 -17.07 1.05 -4.20
CA GLY A 284 -17.80 1.96 -5.11
C GLY A 284 -19.32 1.84 -5.13
N LYS A 285 -19.98 2.95 -4.74
CA LYS A 285 -20.95 3.72 -5.57
C LYS A 285 -21.49 4.93 -4.78
N THR A 286 -20.83 6.06 -4.92
CA THR A 286 -21.37 7.42 -4.73
C THR A 286 -20.69 8.36 -5.74
N PRO A 287 -21.25 9.55 -6.08
CA PRO A 287 -20.87 10.39 -7.23
C PRO A 287 -19.45 11.00 -7.20
N CYS A 288 -18.55 10.52 -6.34
CA CYS A 288 -17.19 10.99 -6.14
C CYS A 288 -16.14 10.13 -6.90
N ASP A 289 -16.55 9.37 -7.93
CA ASP A 289 -15.71 8.34 -8.57
C ASP A 289 -14.79 8.82 -9.70
N LEU A 290 -14.80 10.11 -10.07
CA LEU A 290 -13.79 10.65 -11.00
C LEU A 290 -12.41 10.80 -10.34
N ALA A 291 -12.36 11.09 -9.04
CA ALA A 291 -11.12 11.27 -8.28
C ALA A 291 -10.46 9.93 -7.86
N LYS A 292 -11.24 8.85 -7.79
CA LYS A 292 -10.73 7.52 -7.36
C LYS A 292 -10.19 6.69 -8.53
N CYS A 293 -10.72 6.84 -9.74
CA CYS A 293 -10.16 6.21 -10.94
C CYS A 293 -8.79 6.80 -11.32
N SER A 294 -8.59 8.10 -11.10
CA SER A 294 -7.28 8.74 -11.27
C SER A 294 -6.31 8.29 -10.19
N GLN A 295 -6.72 8.18 -8.92
CA GLN A 295 -5.90 7.61 -7.85
C GLN A 295 -5.51 6.15 -8.10
N ALA A 296 -6.43 5.30 -8.57
CA ALA A 296 -6.12 3.90 -8.88
C ALA A 296 -5.18 3.74 -10.09
N SER A 297 -5.31 4.59 -11.12
CA SER A 297 -4.38 4.61 -12.26
C SER A 297 -3.00 5.14 -11.88
N VAL A 298 -2.93 6.25 -11.14
CA VAL A 298 -1.67 6.78 -10.59
C VAL A 298 -1.04 5.76 -9.63
N ARG A 299 -1.85 5.03 -8.85
CA ARG A 299 -1.40 3.97 -7.95
C ARG A 299 -0.78 2.79 -8.69
N ASN A 300 -1.42 2.28 -9.74
CA ASN A 300 -0.86 1.19 -10.53
C ASN A 300 0.39 1.64 -11.31
N GLN A 301 0.43 2.89 -11.78
CA GLN A 301 1.60 3.46 -12.46
C GLN A 301 2.77 3.72 -11.49
N THR A 302 2.49 4.06 -10.22
CA THR A 302 3.52 4.32 -9.20
C THR A 302 3.91 3.06 -8.41
N GLN A 303 3.19 1.95 -8.53
CA GLN A 303 3.47 0.69 -7.80
C GLN A 303 4.91 0.22 -7.97
N TYR A 304 5.47 0.33 -9.18
CA TYR A 304 6.86 -0.01 -9.44
C TYR A 304 7.85 0.89 -8.69
N VAL A 305 7.57 2.20 -8.61
CA VAL A 305 8.38 3.16 -7.84
C VAL A 305 8.30 2.82 -6.35
N TRP A 306 7.12 2.42 -5.85
CA TRP A 306 6.96 1.92 -4.48
C TRP A 306 7.74 0.64 -4.22
N ASP A 307 7.77 -0.29 -5.16
CA ASP A 307 8.54 -1.53 -5.04
C ASP A 307 10.05 -1.25 -4.99
N GLN A 308 10.54 -0.31 -5.81
CA GLN A 308 11.92 0.15 -5.77
C GLN A 308 12.28 0.84 -4.44
N LEU A 309 11.43 1.77 -3.99
CA LEU A 309 11.58 2.44 -2.71
C LEU A 309 11.65 1.44 -1.55
N ARG A 310 10.83 0.39 -1.60
CA ARG A 310 10.84 -0.70 -0.61
C ARG A 310 12.13 -1.53 -0.64
N ALA A 311 12.68 -1.80 -1.82
CA ALA A 311 13.98 -2.48 -1.93
C ALA A 311 15.09 -1.66 -1.26
N VAL A 312 15.13 -0.35 -1.52
CA VAL A 312 16.09 0.57 -0.88
C VAL A 312 15.88 0.64 0.63
N GLN A 313 14.64 0.65 1.10
CA GLN A 313 14.33 0.62 2.53
C GLN A 313 14.87 -0.66 3.20
N GLN A 314 14.70 -1.83 2.57
CA GLN A 314 15.24 -3.09 3.08
C GLN A 314 16.77 -3.09 3.13
N ASP A 315 17.44 -2.52 2.12
CA ASP A 315 18.90 -2.37 2.10
C ASP A 315 19.37 -1.42 3.22
N CYS A 316 18.61 -0.37 3.51
CA CYS A 316 18.91 0.57 4.60
C CYS A 316 18.66 -0.02 6.00
N LEU A 317 17.80 -1.04 6.12
CA LEU A 317 17.46 -1.71 7.38
C LEU A 317 18.39 -2.88 7.69
N ARG A 318 19.10 -3.44 6.70
CA ARG A 318 20.09 -4.49 6.96
C ARG A 318 21.17 -3.95 7.90
N PRO A 319 21.40 -4.59 9.06
CA PRO A 319 22.57 -4.31 9.88
C PRO A 319 23.80 -4.46 9.00
N TYR A 320 24.63 -3.42 8.96
CA TYR A 320 25.91 -3.48 8.28
C TYR A 320 26.79 -4.40 9.13
N ASP A 321 26.69 -5.73 8.90
CA ASP A 321 27.58 -6.69 9.52
C ASP A 321 29.01 -6.26 9.16
N GLY A 322 29.74 -5.79 10.16
CA GLY A 322 30.94 -4.97 10.03
C GLY A 322 32.13 -5.69 9.39
N ARG A 323 32.04 -6.01 8.09
CA ARG A 323 33.11 -6.67 7.35
C ARG A 323 33.16 -6.26 5.89
N ALA A 324 33.33 -4.97 5.66
CA ALA A 324 34.12 -4.41 4.56
C ALA A 324 34.10 -2.88 4.67
N GLU A 325 35.11 -2.31 5.33
CA GLU A 325 35.45 -0.91 5.10
C GLU A 325 35.88 -0.78 3.63
N GLY A 326 34.95 -0.34 2.78
CA GLY A 326 35.22 -0.16 1.34
C GLY A 326 33.99 -0.13 0.42
N SER A 327 32.83 -0.65 0.84
CA SER A 327 31.63 -0.57 0.01
C SER A 327 30.93 0.79 0.15
N SER A 328 31.44 1.79 -0.57
CA SER A 328 30.83 3.12 -0.74
C SER A 328 29.36 2.99 -1.18
N LEU A 329 28.52 3.97 -0.82
CA LEU A 329 27.18 4.17 -1.40
C LEU A 329 27.23 4.16 -2.94
N GLU A 330 28.36 4.61 -3.52
CA GLU A 330 28.63 4.51 -4.95
C GLU A 330 28.67 3.06 -5.47
N ALA A 331 29.15 2.09 -4.68
CA ALA A 331 29.14 0.68 -5.06
C ALA A 331 27.71 0.10 -5.06
N ALA A 332 26.85 0.52 -4.14
CA ALA A 332 25.44 0.13 -4.13
C ALA A 332 24.68 0.78 -5.31
N ILE A 333 24.94 2.06 -5.59
CA ILE A 333 24.40 2.76 -6.77
C ILE A 333 24.91 2.10 -8.06
N ALA A 334 26.19 1.72 -8.13
CA ALA A 334 26.77 1.01 -9.27
C ALA A 334 26.17 -0.39 -9.46
N GLN A 335 25.94 -1.14 -8.38
CA GLN A 335 25.28 -2.46 -8.45
C GLN A 335 23.82 -2.35 -8.93
N LEU A 336 23.09 -1.31 -8.52
CA LEU A 336 21.76 -1.01 -9.06
C LEU A 336 21.81 -0.63 -10.54
N ALA A 337 22.85 0.11 -10.97
CA ALA A 337 23.08 0.44 -12.37
C ALA A 337 23.52 -0.79 -13.22
N GLN A 338 24.28 -1.73 -12.66
CA GLN A 338 24.71 -2.97 -13.32
C GLN A 338 23.55 -3.95 -13.51
N ARG A 339 22.69 -4.13 -12.48
CA ARG A 339 21.45 -4.92 -12.60
C ARG A 339 20.49 -4.37 -13.65
N ARG A 340 20.65 -3.10 -14.03
CA ARG A 340 19.90 -2.42 -15.08
C ARG A 340 20.43 -2.75 -16.48
N THR A 341 21.75 -2.83 -16.71
CA THR A 341 22.28 -3.24 -18.03
C THR A 341 21.84 -4.65 -18.37
N ASP A 342 21.91 -5.57 -17.41
CA ASP A 342 21.57 -6.98 -17.64
C ASP A 342 20.06 -7.19 -17.91
N LYS A 343 19.20 -6.34 -17.34
CA LYS A 343 17.75 -6.36 -17.61
C LYS A 343 17.34 -5.57 -18.86
N GLN A 344 18.03 -4.47 -19.17
CA GLN A 344 17.76 -3.70 -20.39
C GLN A 344 18.26 -4.42 -21.65
N ASP A 345 19.38 -5.15 -21.58
CA ASP A 345 19.84 -5.99 -22.70
C ASP A 345 18.93 -7.19 -22.92
N ALA A 346 18.27 -7.70 -21.87
CA ALA A 346 17.21 -8.70 -21.98
C ALA A 346 15.85 -8.13 -22.48
N GLN A 347 15.68 -6.80 -22.50
CA GLN A 347 14.46 -6.09 -22.91
C GLN A 347 14.68 -5.09 -24.04
N ARG A 348 15.72 -5.25 -24.88
CA ARG A 348 15.83 -4.52 -26.14
C ARG A 348 14.69 -4.95 -27.07
N LEU A 349 13.59 -4.20 -27.00
CA LEU A 349 12.53 -4.21 -28.01
C LEU A 349 13.10 -3.67 -29.33
N PRO A 350 12.66 -4.21 -30.47
CA PRO A 350 13.20 -3.86 -31.78
C PRO A 350 12.94 -2.39 -32.10
N ASP A 351 13.87 -1.75 -32.85
CA ASP A 351 13.93 -0.34 -33.26
C ASP A 351 12.63 0.28 -33.83
N GLY A 352 11.59 -0.52 -34.07
CA GLY A 352 10.28 -0.09 -34.56
C GLY A 352 9.45 0.75 -33.57
N ASP A 353 9.60 0.55 -32.26
CA ASP A 353 8.73 1.24 -31.28
C ASP A 353 9.14 2.70 -31.02
N GLN A 354 10.41 3.05 -31.25
CA GLN A 354 10.89 4.44 -31.11
C GLN A 354 10.27 5.35 -32.18
N ASN A 355 10.16 4.87 -33.42
CA ASN A 355 9.45 5.58 -34.48
C ASN A 355 7.95 5.71 -34.19
N ARG A 356 7.35 4.71 -33.55
CA ARG A 356 5.92 4.68 -33.22
C ARG A 356 5.55 5.68 -32.12
N PHE A 357 6.43 5.89 -31.15
CA PHE A 357 6.27 6.90 -30.11
C PHE A 357 6.35 8.33 -30.69
N THR A 358 7.35 8.59 -31.53
CA THR A 358 7.55 9.89 -32.18
C THR A 358 6.40 10.22 -33.14
N GLU A 359 5.88 9.21 -33.84
CA GLU A 359 4.69 9.34 -34.70
C GLU A 359 3.41 9.60 -33.90
N SER A 360 3.26 8.95 -32.73
CA SER A 360 2.13 9.17 -31.81
C SER A 360 2.12 10.59 -31.21
N ILE A 361 3.28 11.13 -30.85
CA ILE A 361 3.40 12.53 -30.38
C ILE A 361 3.08 13.50 -31.52
N ARG A 362 3.57 13.22 -32.74
CA ARG A 362 3.26 14.05 -33.92
C ARG A 362 1.76 14.06 -34.22
N GLY A 363 1.09 12.91 -34.13
CA GLY A 363 -0.36 12.79 -34.27
C GLY A 363 -1.12 13.61 -33.21
N ALA A 364 -0.70 13.53 -31.95
CA ALA A 364 -1.30 14.28 -30.84
C ALA A 364 -1.13 15.81 -30.97
N VAL A 365 0.02 16.27 -31.51
CA VAL A 365 0.26 17.69 -31.82
C VAL A 365 -0.69 18.16 -32.93
N GLN A 366 -0.92 17.34 -33.94
CA GLN A 366 -1.78 17.67 -35.08
C GLN A 366 -3.27 17.67 -34.71
N SER A 367 -3.71 16.76 -33.83
CA SER A 367 -5.12 16.61 -33.42
C SER A 367 -5.58 17.59 -32.33
N SER A 368 -4.68 18.46 -31.85
CA SER A 368 -4.97 19.39 -30.76
C SER A 368 -5.67 20.68 -31.26
N ASN A 369 -6.89 20.95 -30.76
CA ASN A 369 -7.69 22.11 -31.19
C ASN A 369 -7.44 23.39 -30.38
N SER A 370 -6.62 23.36 -29.32
CA SER A 370 -6.33 24.53 -28.48
C SER A 370 -4.90 25.04 -28.69
N PHE A 371 -4.74 26.36 -28.82
CA PHE A 371 -3.43 27.00 -29.05
C PHE A 371 -2.45 26.76 -27.89
N ARG A 372 -2.95 26.69 -26.64
CA ARG A 372 -2.14 26.38 -25.46
C ARG A 372 -1.66 24.92 -25.46
N SER A 373 -2.53 23.98 -25.82
CA SER A 373 -2.18 22.56 -25.91
C SER A 373 -1.18 22.30 -27.03
N LYS A 374 -1.32 22.97 -28.19
CA LYS A 374 -0.33 22.93 -29.28
C LYS A 374 1.03 23.47 -28.85
N SER A 375 1.08 24.62 -28.17
CA SER A 375 2.35 25.20 -27.70
C SER A 375 3.08 24.28 -26.71
N PHE A 376 2.36 23.68 -25.77
CA PHE A 376 2.93 22.76 -24.79
C PHE A 376 3.45 21.48 -25.45
N LEU A 377 2.66 20.88 -26.35
CA LEU A 377 3.06 19.67 -27.08
C LEU A 377 4.24 19.93 -28.03
N HIS A 378 4.32 21.11 -28.65
CA HIS A 378 5.49 21.52 -29.44
C HIS A 378 6.75 21.66 -28.58
N GLN A 379 6.62 22.20 -27.36
CA GLN A 379 7.75 22.34 -26.44
C GLN A 379 8.23 20.97 -25.95
N ALA A 380 7.31 20.07 -25.58
CA ALA A 380 7.62 18.69 -25.22
C ALA A 380 8.31 17.93 -26.37
N HIS A 381 7.79 18.05 -27.60
CA HIS A 381 8.39 17.42 -28.78
C HIS A 381 9.81 17.95 -29.07
N ARG A 382 10.06 19.26 -28.91
CA ARG A 382 11.42 19.81 -29.04
C ARG A 382 12.39 19.28 -27.98
N GLN A 383 11.91 19.08 -26.75
CA GLN A 383 12.73 18.49 -25.68
C GLN A 383 13.06 17.02 -25.98
N VAL A 384 12.11 16.24 -26.50
CA VAL A 384 12.35 14.85 -26.91
C VAL A 384 13.42 14.78 -28.01
N ILE A 385 13.29 15.58 -29.08
CA ILE A 385 14.31 15.64 -30.15
C ILE A 385 15.68 16.05 -29.60
N SER A 386 15.71 16.99 -28.66
CA SER A 386 16.98 17.42 -28.04
C SER A 386 17.63 16.32 -27.21
N LEU A 387 16.84 15.45 -26.59
CA LEU A 387 17.35 14.29 -25.83
C LEU A 387 17.82 13.19 -26.77
N GLU A 388 17.08 12.91 -27.84
CA GLU A 388 17.48 11.94 -28.87
C GLU A 388 18.83 12.31 -29.50
N LYS A 389 19.01 13.58 -29.90
CA LYS A 389 20.30 14.07 -30.43
C LYS A 389 21.45 13.93 -29.43
N ARG A 390 21.17 14.08 -28.12
CA ARG A 390 22.17 13.88 -27.08
C ARG A 390 22.55 12.42 -26.94
N TRP A 391 21.58 11.52 -26.99
CA TRP A 391 21.83 10.07 -26.95
C TRP A 391 22.58 9.57 -28.19
N GLU A 392 22.25 10.08 -29.38
CA GLU A 392 23.01 9.79 -30.60
C GLU A 392 24.46 10.27 -30.51
N ALA A 393 24.68 11.47 -29.96
CA ALA A 393 26.01 12.02 -29.73
C ALA A 393 26.81 11.22 -28.68
N GLU A 394 26.16 10.78 -27.59
CA GLU A 394 26.76 9.94 -26.56
C GLU A 394 27.09 8.53 -27.09
N ALA A 395 26.22 7.95 -27.94
CA ALA A 395 26.47 6.68 -28.61
C ALA A 395 27.63 6.76 -29.62
N ALA A 396 27.71 7.84 -30.41
CA ALA A 396 28.81 8.08 -31.33
C ALA A 396 30.14 8.33 -30.60
N ALA A 397 30.11 9.07 -29.48
CA ALA A 397 31.28 9.29 -28.63
C ALA A 397 31.78 7.98 -27.98
N GLY A 398 30.87 7.11 -27.54
CA GLY A 398 31.21 5.79 -27.00
C GLY A 398 31.84 4.85 -28.03
N SER A 399 31.38 4.90 -29.29
CA SER A 399 31.94 4.12 -30.40
C SER A 399 33.35 4.58 -30.80
N ALA A 400 33.61 5.89 -30.80
CA ALA A 400 34.92 6.44 -31.14
C ALA A 400 36.02 6.04 -30.13
N VAL A 401 35.67 5.90 -28.84
CA VAL A 401 36.63 5.51 -27.78
C VAL A 401 37.07 4.04 -27.89
N HIS A 402 36.25 3.15 -28.45
CA HIS A 402 36.61 1.74 -28.67
C HIS A 402 37.44 1.48 -29.94
N SER A 403 37.57 2.45 -30.83
CA SER A 403 38.36 2.34 -32.07
C SER A 403 39.84 2.73 -31.94
N LYS A 404 40.25 3.27 -30.79
CA LYS A 404 41.65 3.61 -30.46
C LYS A 404 42.20 2.65 -29.38
N ALA A 405 42.31 1.37 -29.71
CA ALA A 405 43.24 0.48 -29.03
C ALA A 405 44.60 0.57 -29.75
N PRO A 406 45.71 0.90 -29.07
CA PRO A 406 47.02 0.97 -29.70
C PRO A 406 47.51 -0.46 -30.03
N ARG A 407 48.16 -0.61 -31.19
CA ARG A 407 49.06 -1.73 -31.46
C ARG A 407 50.39 -1.50 -30.76
#